data_AF-A0A202EBB7-F1
#
_entry.id   AF-A0A202EBB7-F1
#
_cell.length_a   1.000
_cell.length_b   1.000
_cell.length_c   1.000
_cell.angle_alpha   90.00
_cell.angle_beta   90.00
_cell.angle_gamma   90.00
#
_symmetry.space_group_name_H-M   'P 1'
#
loop_
_entity.id
_entity.type
_entity.pdbx_description
1 polymer ?
#
loop_
_entity_poly.entity_id
_entity_poly.type
_entity_poly.pdbx_seq_one_letter_code
_entity_poly.pdbx_strand_id
1 'polypeptide(L)'
;MHWSRPTATTLALAAVGGLVNLAIVFGLYIRAAYPILESTGDVAVLAVALFAVGAIAAFASAYTRLLTPALGWLAALAGTAYYELTTPMPEWSEFEGYVIVDGPTHVASYANTWYVWLALALFAGVLEFGIRRGYGLGERSLRNLPELPLSRADLGRAVVGFGALVGVATMLLAIRSGLPRLATALAIAVLATAVAAVPLAALLARGLLLPTVLFAPVPYLLVYEVFVTTDSHVHILLFGPYALVLALAWALEAVLRSRLRGWDGGRFTNHNAA
;
A
#
# COMPACT_ATOMS: atom_id res chain seq x y z
N MET A 1 22.90 -15.65 0.36
CA MET A 1 22.39 -14.44 -0.32
C MET A 1 23.26 -13.25 0.04
N HIS A 2 23.92 -12.63 -0.95
CA HIS A 2 24.66 -11.39 -0.72
C HIS A 2 23.77 -10.20 -1.08
N TRP A 3 23.21 -9.56 -0.04
CA TRP A 3 22.54 -8.28 -0.18
C TRP A 3 23.61 -7.21 -0.35
N SER A 4 23.52 -6.43 -1.43
CA SER A 4 24.46 -5.32 -1.61
C SER A 4 24.08 -4.19 -0.66
N ARG A 5 25.05 -3.55 -0.02
CA ARG A 5 24.75 -2.37 0.79
C ARG A 5 24.11 -1.28 -0.08
N PRO A 6 23.15 -0.49 0.45
CA PRO A 6 22.61 0.66 -0.25
C PRO A 6 23.73 1.62 -0.67
N THR A 7 23.69 2.08 -1.91
CA THR A 7 24.66 3.05 -2.43
C THR A 7 24.30 4.47 -1.97
N ALA A 8 25.26 5.39 -2.00
CA ALA A 8 25.00 6.81 -1.73
C ALA A 8 23.89 7.37 -2.65
N THR A 9 23.86 6.95 -3.92
CA THR A 9 22.81 7.33 -4.87
C THR A 9 21.43 6.82 -4.45
N THR A 10 21.33 5.57 -3.95
CA THR A 10 20.07 5.01 -3.43
C THR A 10 19.56 5.83 -2.25
N LEU A 11 20.44 6.18 -1.31
CA LEU A 11 20.10 7.00 -0.14
C LEU A 11 19.72 8.44 -0.54
N ALA A 12 20.43 9.03 -1.50
CA ALA A 12 20.11 10.35 -2.01
C ALA A 12 18.73 10.39 -2.70
N LEU A 13 18.41 9.38 -3.53
CA LEU A 13 17.09 9.27 -4.16
C LEU A 13 15.97 9.09 -3.13
N ALA A 14 16.22 8.31 -2.07
CA ALA A 14 15.28 8.19 -0.96
C ALA A 14 15.06 9.54 -0.26
N ALA A 15 16.14 10.25 0.08
CA ALA A 15 16.05 11.56 0.71
C ALA A 15 15.30 12.57 -0.17
N VAL A 16 15.59 12.61 -1.48
CA VAL A 16 14.90 13.46 -2.44
C VAL A 16 13.41 13.11 -2.52
N GLY A 17 13.05 11.82 -2.60
CA GLY A 17 11.64 11.40 -2.60
C GLY A 17 10.89 11.85 -1.35
N GLY A 18 11.50 11.71 -0.17
CA GLY A 18 10.93 12.19 1.08
C GLY A 18 10.77 13.71 1.14
N LEU A 19 11.80 14.47 0.72
CA LEU A 19 11.75 15.93 0.69
C LEU A 19 10.73 16.46 -0.31
N VAL A 20 10.60 15.85 -1.50
CA VAL A 20 9.60 16.23 -2.49
C VAL A 20 8.19 16.00 -1.96
N ASN A 21 7.93 14.83 -1.35
CA ASN A 21 6.63 14.54 -0.74
C ASN A 21 6.29 15.57 0.34
N LEU A 22 7.25 15.80 1.25
CA LEU A 22 7.10 16.76 2.34
C LEU A 22 6.82 18.16 1.82
N ALA A 23 7.64 18.67 0.89
CA ALA A 23 7.53 20.04 0.38
C ALA A 23 6.20 20.29 -0.34
N ILE A 24 5.74 19.33 -1.16
CA ILE A 24 4.46 19.47 -1.88
C ILE A 24 3.30 19.47 -0.89
N VAL A 25 3.26 18.49 0.03
CA VAL A 25 2.16 18.37 1.01
C VAL A 25 2.12 19.59 1.92
N PHE A 26 3.26 20.03 2.47
CA PHE A 26 3.30 21.22 3.32
C PHE A 26 3.00 22.51 2.56
N GLY A 27 3.43 22.62 1.30
CA GLY A 27 3.08 23.76 0.44
C GLY A 27 1.57 23.86 0.22
N LEU A 28 0.90 22.72 -0.01
CA LEU A 28 -0.56 22.64 -0.13
C LEU A 28 -1.26 22.90 1.21
N TYR A 29 -0.70 22.40 2.32
CA TYR A 29 -1.20 22.68 3.68
C TYR A 29 -1.21 24.19 3.96
N ILE A 30 -0.11 24.87 3.69
CA ILE A 30 0.03 26.32 3.88
C ILE A 30 -0.96 27.08 3.00
N ARG A 31 -1.10 26.67 1.73
CA ARG A 31 -2.05 27.28 0.78
C ARG A 31 -3.49 27.28 1.30
N ALA A 32 -3.89 26.22 1.98
CA ALA A 32 -5.25 26.04 2.48
C ALA A 32 -5.38 26.29 3.99
N ALA A 33 -4.37 26.89 4.64
CA ALA A 33 -4.35 27.31 6.04
C ALA A 33 -4.52 26.18 7.10
N TYR A 34 -4.26 24.92 6.73
CA TYR A 34 -4.32 23.76 7.64
C TYR A 34 -3.42 23.83 8.90
N PRO A 35 -2.16 24.35 8.85
CA PRO A 35 -1.23 24.27 9.99
C PRO A 35 -1.66 25.03 11.24
N ILE A 36 -2.67 25.91 11.14
CA ILE A 36 -3.16 26.72 12.27
C ILE A 36 -3.96 25.85 13.26
N LEU A 37 -4.40 24.66 12.84
CA LEU A 37 -5.30 23.79 13.61
C LEU A 37 -4.61 22.62 14.30
N GLU A 38 -3.39 22.27 13.87
CA GLU A 38 -2.64 21.15 14.42
C GLU A 38 -1.62 21.63 15.46
N SER A 39 -1.39 20.84 16.52
CA SER A 39 -0.34 21.17 17.48
C SER A 39 1.05 21.05 16.83
N THR A 40 2.03 21.80 17.33
CA THR A 40 3.42 21.71 16.83
C THR A 40 3.97 20.28 16.86
N GLY A 41 3.54 19.48 17.85
CA GLY A 41 3.92 18.08 17.97
C GLY A 41 3.33 17.21 16.85
N ASP A 42 2.04 17.40 16.55
CA ASP A 42 1.36 16.64 15.48
C ASP A 42 1.95 16.97 14.12
N VAL A 43 2.24 18.24 13.86
CA VAL A 43 2.90 18.70 12.63
C VAL A 43 4.28 18.06 12.47
N ALA A 44 5.06 17.95 13.56
CA ALA A 44 6.38 17.32 13.52
C ALA A 44 6.29 15.81 13.22
N VAL A 45 5.33 15.11 13.84
CA VAL A 45 5.06 13.68 13.56
C VAL A 45 4.65 13.49 12.10
N LEU A 46 3.75 14.36 11.62
CA LEU A 46 3.28 14.32 10.24
C LEU A 46 4.43 14.57 9.24
N ALA A 47 5.33 15.52 9.53
CA ALA A 47 6.50 15.77 8.70
C ALA A 47 7.40 14.52 8.56
N VAL A 48 7.67 13.83 9.67
CA VAL A 48 8.46 12.59 9.65
C VAL A 48 7.72 11.50 8.84
N ALA A 49 6.41 11.34 9.06
CA ALA A 49 5.60 10.36 8.36
C ALA A 49 5.56 10.60 6.85
N LEU A 50 5.36 11.85 6.41
CA LEU A 50 5.32 12.22 5.01
C LEU A 50 6.68 12.09 4.33
N PHE A 51 7.75 12.46 5.03
CA PHE A 51 9.09 12.18 4.55
C PHE A 51 9.28 10.67 4.35
N ALA A 52 8.86 9.85 5.31
CA ALA A 52 8.98 8.40 5.24
C ALA A 52 8.20 7.79 4.06
N VAL A 53 6.99 8.27 3.75
CA VAL A 53 6.21 7.79 2.60
C VAL A 53 6.99 7.93 1.30
N GLY A 54 7.46 9.14 1.00
CA GLY A 54 8.23 9.39 -0.23
C GLY A 54 9.59 8.70 -0.21
N ALA A 55 10.29 8.73 0.93
CA ALA A 55 11.62 8.17 1.05
C ALA A 55 11.64 6.65 0.94
N ILE A 56 10.71 5.95 1.60
CA ILE A 56 10.65 4.49 1.57
C ILE A 56 10.24 4.00 0.18
N ALA A 57 9.26 4.65 -0.47
CA ALA A 57 8.85 4.28 -1.82
C ALA A 57 10.00 4.47 -2.83
N ALA A 58 10.66 5.63 -2.80
CA ALA A 58 11.81 5.92 -3.65
C ALA A 58 13.00 5.00 -3.35
N PHE A 59 13.28 4.73 -2.07
CA PHE A 59 14.32 3.80 -1.66
C PHE A 59 14.05 2.39 -2.18
N ALA A 60 12.84 1.86 -1.94
CA ALA A 60 12.45 0.53 -2.37
C ALA A 60 12.66 0.38 -3.88
N SER A 61 12.18 1.36 -4.67
CA SER A 61 12.36 1.38 -6.11
C SER A 61 13.82 1.50 -6.53
N ALA A 62 14.60 2.41 -5.95
CA ALA A 62 16.01 2.60 -6.32
C ALA A 62 16.90 1.41 -5.93
N TYR A 63 16.61 0.77 -4.78
CA TYR A 63 17.38 -0.33 -4.23
C TYR A 63 17.09 -1.67 -4.92
N THR A 64 15.84 -1.88 -5.35
CA THR A 64 15.37 -3.15 -5.93
C THR A 64 15.12 -3.11 -7.45
N ARG A 65 15.00 -1.89 -8.01
CA ARG A 65 14.55 -1.61 -9.38
C ARG A 65 13.13 -2.08 -9.71
N LEU A 66 12.31 -2.22 -8.67
CA LEU A 66 10.86 -2.25 -8.78
C LEU A 66 10.35 -0.84 -9.08
N LEU A 67 9.39 -0.70 -9.98
CA LEU A 67 8.83 0.59 -10.39
C LEU A 67 7.57 0.95 -9.60
N THR A 68 6.76 -0.03 -9.20
CA THR A 68 5.44 0.19 -8.61
C THR A 68 5.47 0.95 -7.29
N PRO A 69 6.45 0.82 -6.37
CA PRO A 69 6.45 1.63 -5.15
C PRO A 69 6.54 3.12 -5.45
N ALA A 70 7.53 3.54 -6.25
CA ALA A 70 7.70 4.95 -6.62
C ALA A 70 6.56 5.46 -7.52
N LEU A 71 6.10 4.67 -8.50
CA LEU A 71 5.00 5.08 -9.38
C LEU A 71 3.68 5.20 -8.62
N GLY A 72 3.38 4.27 -7.71
CA GLY A 72 2.18 4.32 -6.87
C GLY A 72 2.20 5.53 -5.93
N TRP A 73 3.35 5.80 -5.30
CA TRP A 73 3.54 7.02 -4.50
C TRP A 73 3.34 8.30 -5.33
N LEU A 74 4.00 8.40 -6.49
CA LEU A 74 3.87 9.57 -7.37
C LEU A 74 2.43 9.75 -7.87
N ALA A 75 1.73 8.67 -8.21
CA ALA A 75 0.34 8.73 -8.64
C ALA A 75 -0.57 9.24 -7.52
N ALA A 76 -0.38 8.75 -6.28
CA ALA A 76 -1.14 9.21 -5.12
C ALA A 76 -0.87 10.70 -4.81
N LEU A 77 0.40 11.11 -4.82
CA LEU A 77 0.79 12.50 -4.57
C LEU A 77 0.28 13.44 -5.66
N ALA A 78 0.48 13.09 -6.93
CA ALA A 78 0.05 13.89 -8.07
C ALA A 78 -1.48 13.97 -8.15
N GLY A 79 -2.18 12.87 -7.91
CA GLY A 79 -3.64 12.84 -7.84
C GLY A 79 -4.16 13.73 -6.71
N THR A 80 -3.59 13.62 -5.51
CA THR A 80 -3.94 14.48 -4.37
C THR A 80 -3.71 15.95 -4.70
N ALA A 81 -2.52 16.31 -5.21
CA ALA A 81 -2.21 17.68 -5.58
C ALA A 81 -3.13 18.20 -6.69
N TYR A 82 -3.44 17.38 -7.68
CA TYR A 82 -4.38 17.73 -8.75
C TYR A 82 -5.76 18.06 -8.17
N TYR A 83 -6.34 17.17 -7.35
CA TYR A 83 -7.65 17.41 -6.76
C TYR A 83 -7.63 18.63 -5.84
N GLU A 84 -6.65 18.76 -4.94
CA GLU A 84 -6.50 19.93 -4.05
C GLU A 84 -6.38 21.27 -4.80
N LEU A 85 -5.78 21.27 -5.99
CA LEU A 85 -5.60 22.47 -6.80
C LEU A 85 -6.81 22.77 -7.70
N THR A 86 -7.64 21.77 -8.00
CA THR A 86 -8.76 21.89 -8.95
C THR A 86 -10.14 21.90 -8.31
N THR A 87 -10.26 21.54 -7.03
CA THR A 87 -11.49 21.69 -6.26
C THR A 87 -11.53 23.02 -5.51
N PRO A 88 -12.73 23.51 -5.12
CA PRO A 88 -12.86 24.70 -4.28
C PRO A 88 -12.08 24.53 -2.97
N MET A 89 -11.46 25.63 -2.49
CA MET A 89 -10.79 25.61 -1.19
C MET A 89 -11.78 25.30 -0.07
N PRO A 90 -11.36 24.58 0.98
CA PRO A 90 -12.19 24.42 2.17
C PRO A 90 -12.42 25.77 2.84
N GLU A 91 -13.63 25.98 3.33
CA GLU A 91 -13.99 27.11 4.16
C GLU A 91 -13.89 26.71 5.63
N TRP A 92 -13.23 27.57 6.41
CA TRP A 92 -12.99 27.36 7.83
C TRP A 92 -13.96 28.21 8.63
N SER A 93 -14.79 27.59 9.45
CA SER A 93 -15.72 28.27 10.34
C SER A 93 -15.60 27.72 11.76
N GLU A 94 -16.18 28.43 12.72
CA GLU A 94 -16.21 28.02 14.13
C GLU A 94 -17.66 27.94 14.59
N PHE A 95 -18.02 26.82 15.20
CA PHE A 95 -19.34 26.61 15.80
C PHE A 95 -19.16 26.06 17.21
N GLU A 96 -19.68 26.79 18.21
CA GLU A 96 -19.59 26.41 19.63
C GLU A 96 -18.16 26.10 20.13
N GLY A 97 -17.14 26.77 19.57
CA GLY A 97 -15.74 26.54 19.94
C GLY A 97 -15.07 25.39 19.19
N TYR A 98 -15.76 24.74 18.26
CA TYR A 98 -15.22 23.70 17.38
C TYR A 98 -14.98 24.25 15.98
N VAL A 99 -13.82 23.93 15.41
CA VAL A 99 -13.52 24.27 14.02
C VAL A 99 -14.29 23.33 13.10
N ILE A 100 -15.13 23.91 12.26
CA ILE A 100 -15.84 23.23 11.19
C ILE A 100 -15.12 23.52 9.88
N VAL A 101 -15.02 22.48 9.05
CA VAL A 101 -14.41 22.54 7.73
C VAL A 101 -15.46 22.21 6.70
N ASP A 102 -15.87 23.21 5.95
CA ASP A 102 -16.83 23.05 4.87
C ASP A 102 -16.08 22.88 3.55
N GLY A 103 -16.24 21.72 2.90
CA GLY A 103 -15.63 21.42 1.62
C GLY A 103 -14.54 20.35 1.66
N PRO A 104 -13.92 20.04 0.51
CA PRO A 104 -12.98 18.94 0.38
C PRO A 104 -11.63 19.24 1.05
N THR A 105 -11.02 18.21 1.65
CA THR A 105 -9.71 18.32 2.31
C THR A 105 -8.72 17.26 1.85
N HIS A 106 -8.47 17.20 0.54
CA HIS A 106 -7.74 16.09 -0.07
C HIS A 106 -6.31 15.97 0.44
N VAL A 107 -5.56 17.08 0.54
CA VAL A 107 -4.20 17.06 1.05
C VAL A 107 -4.16 16.62 2.52
N ALA A 108 -5.11 17.08 3.33
CA ALA A 108 -5.21 16.69 4.71
C ALA A 108 -5.48 15.19 4.81
N SER A 109 -6.50 14.67 4.11
CA SER A 109 -6.80 13.24 4.02
C SER A 109 -5.59 12.41 3.61
N TYR A 110 -4.88 12.82 2.55
CA TYR A 110 -3.66 12.14 2.09
C TYR A 110 -2.60 12.07 3.19
N ALA A 111 -2.29 13.22 3.80
CA ALA A 111 -1.22 13.31 4.78
C ALA A 111 -1.51 12.48 6.03
N ASN A 112 -2.76 12.58 6.48
CA ASN A 112 -3.27 11.94 7.67
C ASN A 112 -3.49 10.43 7.56
N THR A 113 -3.47 9.91 6.33
CA THR A 113 -3.57 8.49 5.99
C THR A 113 -2.27 7.96 5.38
N TRP A 114 -1.13 8.60 5.67
CA TRP A 114 0.22 8.23 5.21
C TRP A 114 0.51 6.72 5.27
N TYR A 115 0.01 6.04 6.30
CA TYR A 115 0.19 4.60 6.51
C TYR A 115 -0.49 3.74 5.43
N VAL A 116 -1.61 4.21 4.87
CA VAL A 116 -2.30 3.55 3.74
C VAL A 116 -1.43 3.62 2.49
N TRP A 117 -0.92 4.81 2.16
CA TRP A 117 -0.08 5.02 1.00
C TRP A 117 1.20 4.19 1.06
N LEU A 118 1.84 4.16 2.23
CA LEU A 118 3.03 3.36 2.44
C LEU A 118 2.75 1.85 2.30
N ALA A 119 1.67 1.36 2.93
CA ALA A 119 1.29 -0.05 2.85
C ALA A 119 0.98 -0.46 1.41
N LEU A 120 0.19 0.32 0.68
CA LEU A 120 -0.19 0.03 -0.71
C LEU A 120 1.02 0.08 -1.66
N ALA A 121 1.90 1.08 -1.53
CA ALA A 121 3.10 1.18 -2.36
C ALA A 121 4.04 -0.02 -2.17
N LEU A 122 4.26 -0.43 -0.92
CA LEU A 122 5.09 -1.59 -0.61
C LEU A 122 4.43 -2.90 -1.06
N PHE A 123 3.13 -3.07 -0.83
CA PHE A 123 2.38 -4.23 -1.28
C PHE A 123 2.41 -4.38 -2.81
N ALA A 124 2.19 -3.29 -3.55
CA ALA A 124 2.31 -3.26 -5.00
C ALA A 124 3.73 -3.60 -5.48
N GLY A 125 4.76 -3.21 -4.73
CA GLY A 125 6.14 -3.63 -4.95
C GLY A 125 6.33 -5.15 -4.89
N VAL A 126 5.73 -5.80 -3.90
CA VAL A 126 5.80 -7.27 -3.76
C VAL A 126 5.07 -7.98 -4.89
N LEU A 127 3.91 -7.45 -5.31
CA LEU A 127 3.21 -7.97 -6.48
C LEU A 127 4.07 -7.85 -7.75
N GLU A 128 4.67 -6.68 -8.00
CA GLU A 128 5.58 -6.49 -9.12
C GLU A 128 6.76 -7.47 -9.04
N PHE A 129 7.37 -7.64 -7.86
CA PHE A 129 8.44 -8.61 -7.67
C PHE A 129 8.01 -10.03 -8.06
N GLY A 130 6.88 -10.51 -7.53
CA GLY A 130 6.36 -11.84 -7.84
C GLY A 130 6.09 -12.03 -9.34
N ILE A 131 5.47 -11.03 -9.97
CA ILE A 131 5.18 -11.04 -11.41
C ILE A 131 6.48 -11.02 -12.22
N ARG A 132 7.37 -10.06 -11.98
CA ARG A 132 8.57 -9.88 -12.79
C ARG A 132 9.58 -11.01 -12.61
N ARG A 133 9.85 -11.42 -11.38
CA ARG A 133 10.82 -12.49 -11.10
C ARG A 133 10.30 -13.84 -11.57
N GLY A 134 9.04 -14.14 -11.26
CA GLY A 134 8.47 -15.45 -11.55
C GLY A 134 8.13 -15.69 -13.02
N TYR A 135 7.76 -14.63 -13.76
CA TYR A 135 7.50 -14.69 -15.20
C TYR A 135 8.70 -14.24 -16.07
N GLY A 136 9.84 -13.90 -15.46
CA GLY A 136 11.06 -13.51 -16.19
C GLY A 136 10.99 -12.13 -16.87
N LEU A 137 10.08 -11.24 -16.47
CA LEU A 137 9.88 -9.92 -17.07
C LEU A 137 10.94 -8.93 -16.58
N GLY A 138 11.90 -8.60 -17.43
CA GLY A 138 12.94 -7.60 -17.12
C GLY A 138 13.85 -8.03 -15.96
N GLU A 139 14.07 -9.33 -15.79
CA GLU A 139 14.81 -9.93 -14.67
C GLU A 139 16.23 -9.37 -14.51
N ARG A 140 16.93 -9.12 -15.63
CA ARG A 140 18.29 -8.54 -15.64
C ARG A 140 18.39 -7.18 -14.96
N SER A 141 17.27 -6.49 -14.82
CA SER A 141 17.23 -5.20 -14.13
C SER A 141 16.94 -5.32 -12.64
N LEU A 142 16.33 -6.41 -12.15
CA LEU A 142 16.03 -6.58 -10.72
C LEU A 142 17.33 -6.72 -9.91
N ARG A 143 17.36 -6.16 -8.70
CA ARG A 143 18.52 -6.19 -7.80
C ARG A 143 18.08 -6.39 -6.36
N ASN A 144 18.97 -6.94 -5.52
CA ASN A 144 18.77 -7.03 -4.07
C ASN A 144 17.37 -7.57 -3.69
N LEU A 145 16.95 -8.64 -4.35
CA LEU A 145 15.68 -9.32 -4.14
C LEU A 145 15.95 -10.81 -4.01
N PRO A 146 15.13 -11.55 -3.24
CA PRO A 146 15.31 -12.99 -3.10
C PRO A 146 15.05 -13.71 -4.42
N GLU A 147 15.60 -14.92 -4.54
CA GLU A 147 15.32 -15.80 -5.66
C GLU A 147 14.02 -16.57 -5.41
N LEU A 148 13.38 -17.02 -6.50
CA LEU A 148 12.23 -17.92 -6.44
C LEU A 148 12.71 -19.33 -6.81
N PRO A 149 12.19 -20.39 -6.16
CA PRO A 149 11.15 -20.37 -5.12
C PRO A 149 11.64 -19.85 -3.76
N LEU A 150 10.75 -19.17 -3.03
CA LEU A 150 11.02 -18.79 -1.62
C LEU A 150 10.98 -20.02 -0.71
N SER A 151 11.81 -20.03 0.33
CA SER A 151 11.64 -21.00 1.42
C SER A 151 10.25 -20.81 2.07
N ARG A 152 9.67 -21.88 2.63
CA ARG A 152 8.36 -21.78 3.32
C ARG A 152 8.34 -20.70 4.40
N ALA A 153 9.45 -20.55 5.11
CA ALA A 153 9.60 -19.54 6.16
C ALA A 153 9.69 -18.11 5.58
N ASP A 154 10.39 -17.92 4.45
CA ASP A 154 10.47 -16.61 3.79
C ASP A 154 9.13 -16.24 3.13
N LEU A 155 8.47 -17.20 2.49
CA LEU A 155 7.13 -17.03 1.92
C LEU A 155 6.13 -16.62 3.01
N GLY A 156 6.09 -17.37 4.13
CA GLY A 156 5.21 -17.06 5.25
C GLY A 156 5.48 -15.68 5.83
N ARG A 157 6.75 -15.31 6.01
CA ARG A 157 7.14 -13.97 6.49
C ARG A 157 6.74 -12.87 5.51
N ALA A 158 6.92 -13.06 4.21
CA ALA A 158 6.52 -12.08 3.21
C ALA A 158 5.00 -11.91 3.17
N VAL A 159 4.25 -13.01 3.06
CA VAL A 159 2.79 -13.01 2.98
C VAL A 159 2.17 -12.38 4.24
N VAL A 160 2.58 -12.82 5.42
CA VAL A 160 2.05 -12.30 6.69
C VAL A 160 2.54 -10.87 6.92
N GLY A 161 3.81 -10.57 6.66
CA GLY A 161 4.36 -9.23 6.89
C GLY A 161 3.70 -8.17 6.03
N PHE A 162 3.66 -8.37 4.71
CA PHE A 162 3.04 -7.41 3.79
C PHE A 162 1.51 -7.41 3.87
N GLY A 163 0.89 -8.56 4.15
CA GLY A 163 -0.55 -8.61 4.46
C GLY A 163 -0.87 -7.82 5.72
N ALA A 164 -0.08 -7.98 6.80
CA ALA A 164 -0.26 -7.27 8.06
C ALA A 164 -0.06 -5.77 7.93
N LEU A 165 0.83 -5.30 7.03
CA LEU A 165 0.94 -3.87 6.73
C LEU A 165 -0.38 -3.31 6.19
N VAL A 166 -1.03 -4.01 5.26
CA VAL A 166 -2.36 -3.62 4.74
C VAL A 166 -3.41 -3.71 5.85
N GLY A 167 -3.34 -4.75 6.69
CA GLY A 167 -4.23 -4.94 7.84
C GLY A 167 -4.16 -3.79 8.84
N VAL A 168 -2.95 -3.46 9.29
CA VAL A 168 -2.70 -2.36 10.23
C VAL A 168 -3.09 -1.03 9.62
N ALA A 169 -2.75 -0.77 8.36
CA ALA A 169 -3.15 0.46 7.68
C ALA A 169 -4.69 0.59 7.61
N THR A 170 -5.39 -0.49 7.27
CA THR A 170 -6.87 -0.50 7.23
C THR A 170 -7.46 -0.29 8.62
N MET A 171 -6.88 -0.91 9.65
CA MET A 171 -7.30 -0.70 11.04
C MET A 171 -7.12 0.74 11.49
N LEU A 172 -5.97 1.35 11.21
CA LEU A 172 -5.67 2.74 11.57
C LEU A 172 -6.61 3.70 10.82
N LEU A 173 -6.92 3.42 9.55
CA LEU A 173 -7.91 4.16 8.79
C LEU A 173 -9.27 4.11 9.47
N ALA A 174 -9.70 2.91 9.84
CA ALA A 174 -10.98 2.68 10.49
C ALA A 174 -11.08 3.37 11.88
N ILE A 175 -10.01 3.30 12.69
CA ILE A 175 -9.93 3.99 14.00
C ILE A 175 -10.01 5.51 13.80
N ARG A 176 -9.28 6.03 12.82
CA ARG A 176 -9.23 7.46 12.52
C ARG A 176 -10.62 8.01 12.16
N SER A 177 -11.41 7.20 11.47
CA SER A 177 -12.77 7.54 11.09
C SER A 177 -13.81 7.31 12.20
N GLY A 178 -13.38 7.16 13.46
CA GLY A 178 -14.26 7.21 14.63
C GLY A 178 -14.75 5.87 15.18
N LEU A 179 -14.16 4.73 14.79
CA LEU A 179 -14.54 3.43 15.36
C LEU A 179 -14.19 3.31 16.85
N PRO A 180 -15.17 3.15 17.75
CA PRO A 180 -14.94 3.30 19.19
C PRO A 180 -14.45 2.03 19.89
N ARG A 181 -14.46 0.86 19.22
CA ARG A 181 -14.20 -0.45 19.86
C ARG A 181 -12.95 -1.13 19.31
N LEU A 182 -11.99 -1.37 20.20
CA LEU A 182 -10.74 -2.09 19.89
C LEU A 182 -10.98 -3.46 19.25
N ALA A 183 -11.99 -4.21 19.73
CA ALA A 183 -12.31 -5.53 19.18
C ALA A 183 -12.68 -5.47 17.68
N THR A 184 -13.44 -4.44 17.26
CA THR A 184 -13.80 -4.24 15.86
C THR A 184 -12.59 -3.82 15.03
N ALA A 185 -11.74 -2.93 15.58
CA ALA A 185 -10.51 -2.53 14.92
C ALA A 185 -9.55 -3.72 14.69
N LEU A 186 -9.39 -4.59 15.69
CA LEU A 186 -8.60 -5.81 15.56
C LEU A 186 -9.21 -6.79 14.55
N ALA A 187 -10.53 -6.94 14.52
CA ALA A 187 -11.20 -7.76 13.52
C ALA A 187 -10.91 -7.21 12.10
N ILE A 188 -11.04 -5.89 11.90
CA ILE A 188 -10.68 -5.24 10.63
C ILE A 188 -9.24 -5.54 10.24
N ALA A 189 -8.29 -5.42 11.17
CA ALA A 189 -6.89 -5.72 10.91
C ALA A 189 -6.69 -7.15 10.39
N VAL A 190 -7.33 -8.14 11.04
CA VAL A 190 -7.25 -9.55 10.66
C VAL A 190 -7.87 -9.80 9.29
N LEU A 191 -9.07 -9.27 9.03
CA LEU A 191 -9.78 -9.46 7.77
C LEU A 191 -9.04 -8.80 6.60
N ALA A 192 -8.54 -7.57 6.80
CA ALA A 192 -7.72 -6.84 5.83
C ALA A 192 -6.36 -7.53 5.60
N THR A 193 -5.77 -8.12 6.63
CA THR A 193 -4.57 -8.96 6.47
C THR A 193 -4.86 -10.17 5.61
N ALA A 194 -5.96 -10.88 5.88
CA ALA A 194 -6.33 -12.08 5.14
C ALA A 194 -6.58 -11.79 3.66
N VAL A 195 -7.36 -10.74 3.34
CA VAL A 195 -7.68 -10.39 1.95
C VAL A 195 -6.45 -10.00 1.13
N ALA A 196 -5.45 -9.39 1.77
CA ALA A 196 -4.17 -9.04 1.15
C ALA A 196 -3.20 -10.23 1.07
N ALA A 197 -3.20 -11.11 2.08
CA ALA A 197 -2.31 -12.27 2.15
C ALA A 197 -2.64 -13.35 1.11
N VAL A 198 -3.92 -13.59 0.83
CA VAL A 198 -4.36 -14.62 -0.13
C VAL A 198 -3.76 -14.42 -1.54
N PRO A 199 -3.89 -13.25 -2.20
CA PRO A 199 -3.30 -13.04 -3.52
C PRO A 199 -1.77 -13.08 -3.49
N LEU A 200 -1.13 -12.56 -2.42
CA LEU A 200 0.33 -12.68 -2.26
C LEU A 200 0.78 -14.14 -2.17
N ALA A 201 0.10 -14.95 -1.38
CA ALA A 201 0.41 -16.36 -1.23
C ALA A 201 0.23 -17.10 -2.56
N ALA A 202 -0.89 -16.87 -3.24
CA ALA A 202 -1.18 -17.50 -4.53
C ALA A 202 -0.13 -17.13 -5.59
N LEU A 203 0.27 -15.85 -5.64
CA LEU A 203 1.29 -15.35 -6.56
C LEU A 203 2.69 -15.89 -6.21
N LEU A 204 3.17 -15.69 -4.98
CA LEU A 204 4.55 -16.02 -4.62
C LEU A 204 4.81 -17.51 -4.49
N ALA A 205 3.80 -18.31 -4.15
CA ALA A 205 3.95 -19.76 -4.00
C ALA A 205 3.80 -20.52 -5.33
N ARG A 206 2.94 -20.04 -6.23
CA ARG A 206 2.53 -20.81 -7.43
C ARG A 206 2.42 -19.98 -8.71
N GLY A 207 2.69 -18.69 -8.64
CA GLY A 207 2.56 -17.79 -9.78
C GLY A 207 1.11 -17.58 -10.23
N LEU A 208 0.12 -17.72 -9.36
CA LEU A 208 -1.29 -17.57 -9.74
C LEU A 208 -1.66 -16.08 -9.81
N LEU A 209 -2.29 -15.66 -10.91
CA LEU A 209 -2.55 -14.24 -11.18
C LEU A 209 -4.01 -13.85 -10.95
N LEU A 210 -4.96 -14.77 -11.10
CA LEU A 210 -6.38 -14.47 -11.00
C LEU A 210 -6.75 -13.87 -9.63
N PRO A 211 -6.27 -14.41 -8.48
CA PRO A 211 -6.53 -13.77 -7.18
C PRO A 211 -5.94 -12.34 -7.10
N THR A 212 -4.78 -12.11 -7.72
CA THR A 212 -4.13 -10.79 -7.73
C THR A 212 -4.92 -9.79 -8.55
N VAL A 213 -5.43 -10.20 -9.72
CA VAL A 213 -6.28 -9.33 -10.57
C VAL A 213 -7.59 -9.02 -9.85
N LEU A 214 -8.23 -10.04 -9.27
CA LEU A 214 -9.45 -9.86 -8.50
C LEU A 214 -9.22 -9.09 -7.20
N PHE A 215 -8.00 -8.95 -6.71
CA PHE A 215 -7.72 -8.13 -5.53
C PHE A 215 -7.79 -6.62 -5.82
N ALA A 216 -7.70 -6.19 -7.08
CA ALA A 216 -7.66 -4.77 -7.47
C ALA A 216 -8.77 -3.85 -6.88
N PRO A 217 -10.00 -4.32 -6.63
CA PRO A 217 -11.02 -3.51 -5.95
C PRO A 217 -10.67 -3.15 -4.50
N VAL A 218 -9.84 -3.93 -3.79
CA VAL A 218 -9.47 -3.66 -2.39
C VAL A 218 -8.65 -2.37 -2.25
N PRO A 219 -7.51 -2.17 -2.95
CA PRO A 219 -6.79 -0.89 -2.88
C PRO A 219 -7.64 0.27 -3.41
N TYR A 220 -8.53 0.04 -4.40
CA TYR A 220 -9.47 1.07 -4.84
C TYR A 220 -10.41 1.50 -3.70
N LEU A 221 -11.00 0.55 -2.97
CA LEU A 221 -11.86 0.85 -1.82
C LEU A 221 -11.10 1.57 -0.73
N LEU A 222 -9.86 1.18 -0.42
CA LEU A 222 -9.04 1.90 0.56
C LEU A 222 -8.75 3.34 0.14
N VAL A 223 -8.47 3.59 -1.14
CA VAL A 223 -8.28 4.95 -1.67
C VAL A 223 -9.58 5.74 -1.62
N TYR A 224 -10.71 5.10 -1.94
CA TYR A 224 -12.04 5.70 -1.83
C TYR A 224 -12.36 6.09 -0.38
N GLU A 225 -12.03 5.23 0.58
CA GLU A 225 -12.19 5.51 2.01
C GLU A 225 -11.37 6.71 2.48
N VAL A 226 -10.16 6.90 1.94
CA VAL A 226 -9.33 8.05 2.30
C VAL A 226 -9.96 9.38 1.86
N PHE A 227 -10.66 9.41 0.72
CA PHE A 227 -11.09 10.66 0.09
C PHE A 227 -12.58 10.93 0.11
N VAL A 228 -13.44 9.92 0.29
CA VAL A 228 -14.88 10.05 0.02
C VAL A 228 -15.77 9.68 1.20
N THR A 229 -15.38 8.72 2.05
CA THR A 229 -16.28 8.23 3.10
C THR A 229 -15.84 8.70 4.48
N THR A 230 -16.79 9.24 5.23
CA THR A 230 -16.59 9.61 6.64
C THR A 230 -17.40 8.72 7.59
N ASP A 231 -18.45 8.04 7.10
CA ASP A 231 -19.55 7.63 8.00
C ASP A 231 -19.82 6.11 8.12
N SER A 232 -19.29 5.23 7.23
CA SER A 232 -19.63 3.79 7.28
C SER A 232 -18.53 2.82 6.84
N HIS A 233 -17.91 2.17 7.83
CA HIS A 233 -16.82 1.18 7.67
C HIS A 233 -17.32 -0.26 7.51
N VAL A 234 -18.63 -0.47 7.43
CA VAL A 234 -19.24 -1.82 7.41
C VAL A 234 -18.75 -2.62 6.20
N HIS A 235 -18.49 -1.95 5.07
CA HIS A 235 -17.98 -2.60 3.88
C HIS A 235 -16.55 -3.14 4.05
N ILE A 236 -15.74 -2.61 4.98
CA ILE A 236 -14.41 -3.16 5.29
C ILE A 236 -14.53 -4.56 5.93
N LEU A 237 -15.62 -4.83 6.67
CA LEU A 237 -15.90 -6.17 7.20
C LEU A 237 -16.15 -7.19 6.08
N LEU A 238 -16.51 -6.74 4.88
CA LEU A 238 -16.66 -7.61 3.70
C LEU A 238 -15.32 -8.13 3.17
N PHE A 239 -14.18 -7.58 3.62
CA PHE A 239 -12.85 -8.09 3.25
C PHE A 239 -12.67 -9.55 3.67
N GLY A 240 -13.27 -9.98 4.80
CA GLY A 240 -13.24 -11.38 5.23
C GLY A 240 -13.89 -12.33 4.22
N PRO A 241 -15.19 -12.17 3.94
CA PRO A 241 -15.86 -12.90 2.87
C PRO A 241 -15.15 -12.78 1.52
N TYR A 242 -14.59 -11.61 1.20
CA TYR A 242 -13.86 -11.41 -0.06
C TYR A 242 -12.56 -12.22 -0.12
N ALA A 243 -11.83 -12.38 0.99
CA ALA A 243 -10.67 -13.25 1.05
C ALA A 243 -11.02 -14.71 0.69
N LEU A 244 -12.22 -15.18 1.07
CA LEU A 244 -12.71 -16.50 0.67
C LEU A 244 -12.97 -16.57 -0.84
N VAL A 245 -13.55 -15.52 -1.43
CA VAL A 245 -13.73 -15.42 -2.89
C VAL A 245 -12.37 -15.48 -3.62
N LEU A 246 -11.35 -14.77 -3.12
CA LEU A 246 -10.00 -14.82 -3.67
C LEU A 246 -9.36 -16.21 -3.51
N ALA A 247 -9.61 -16.91 -2.40
CA ALA A 247 -9.13 -18.27 -2.18
C ALA A 247 -9.83 -19.28 -3.12
N LEU A 248 -11.12 -19.08 -3.40
CA LEU A 248 -11.84 -19.86 -4.40
C LEU A 248 -11.30 -19.59 -5.81
N ALA A 249 -11.00 -18.33 -6.14
CA ALA A 249 -10.37 -17.96 -7.40
C ALA A 249 -8.98 -18.59 -7.56
N TRP A 250 -8.20 -18.67 -6.46
CA TRP A 250 -6.95 -19.42 -6.43
C TRP A 250 -7.23 -20.88 -6.78
N ALA A 251 -8.10 -21.56 -6.04
CA ALA A 251 -8.39 -22.98 -6.26
C ALA A 251 -8.84 -23.25 -7.70
N LEU A 252 -9.70 -22.40 -8.25
CA LEU A 252 -10.17 -22.48 -9.63
C LEU A 252 -9.01 -22.34 -10.64
N GLU A 253 -8.17 -21.31 -10.50
CA GLU A 253 -7.03 -21.11 -11.40
C GLU A 253 -6.04 -22.28 -11.32
N ALA A 254 -5.79 -22.82 -10.13
CA ALA A 254 -4.93 -23.98 -9.93
C ALA A 254 -5.48 -25.23 -10.64
N VAL A 255 -6.78 -25.49 -10.53
CA VAL A 255 -7.44 -26.62 -11.21
C VAL A 255 -7.44 -26.44 -12.73
N LEU A 256 -7.67 -25.22 -13.22
CA LEU A 256 -7.64 -24.93 -14.65
C LEU A 256 -6.22 -25.12 -15.22
N ARG A 257 -5.19 -24.64 -14.53
CA ARG A 257 -3.79 -24.77 -14.96
C ARG A 257 -3.31 -26.23 -14.96
N SER A 258 -3.69 -27.02 -13.97
CA SER A 258 -3.34 -28.44 -13.92
C SER A 258 -3.96 -29.23 -15.07
N ARG A 259 -5.18 -28.86 -15.50
CA ARG A 259 -5.88 -29.50 -16.62
C ARG A 259 -5.41 -29.05 -18.00
N LEU A 260 -5.13 -27.76 -18.19
CA LEU A 260 -4.92 -27.19 -19.52
C LEU A 260 -3.47 -27.28 -20.02
N ARG A 261 -2.46 -27.29 -19.13
CA ARG A 261 -1.04 -27.17 -19.55
C ARG A 261 -0.01 -27.93 -18.69
N GLY A 262 -0.41 -28.67 -17.65
CA GLY A 262 0.54 -29.32 -16.72
C GLY A 262 1.53 -28.34 -16.07
N TRP A 263 1.24 -27.03 -16.10
CA TRP A 263 2.15 -26.01 -15.60
C TRP A 263 1.89 -25.77 -14.11
N ASP A 264 2.66 -26.46 -13.28
CA ASP A 264 2.56 -26.42 -11.81
C ASP A 264 3.37 -25.28 -11.17
N GLY A 265 3.55 -24.16 -11.88
CA GLY A 265 4.19 -22.96 -11.32
C GLY A 265 5.63 -22.69 -11.76
N GLY A 266 6.24 -23.49 -12.63
CA GLY A 266 7.55 -23.16 -13.26
C GLY A 266 8.63 -22.74 -12.25
N ARG A 267 9.18 -21.51 -12.37
CA ARG A 267 10.19 -20.95 -11.45
C ARG A 267 9.68 -20.74 -10.02
N PHE A 268 8.37 -20.77 -9.79
CA PHE A 268 7.78 -20.70 -8.46
C PHE A 268 7.82 -22.04 -7.71
N THR A 269 8.12 -23.16 -8.40
CA THR A 269 8.09 -24.51 -7.80
C THR A 269 9.32 -25.36 -8.11
N ASN A 270 10.11 -25.01 -9.14
CA ASN A 270 11.36 -25.70 -9.48
C ASN A 270 12.46 -25.44 -8.44
N HIS A 271 12.66 -26.39 -7.53
CA HIS A 271 13.80 -26.42 -6.61
C HIS A 271 15.09 -26.97 -7.27
N ASN A 272 14.99 -27.45 -8.52
CA ASN A 272 16.07 -28.14 -9.25
C ASN A 272 16.48 -27.43 -10.56
N ALA A 273 16.16 -26.14 -10.74
CA ALA A 273 16.68 -25.34 -11.85
C ALA A 273 17.93 -24.59 -11.39
N ALA A 274 18.99 -25.35 -11.09
CA ALA A 274 20.36 -24.88 -10.93
C ALA A 274 21.26 -25.79 -11.77
#